data_AF-A0A087GZ21-F1
#
_entry.id   AF-A0A087GZ21-F1
#
_cell.length_a   1.000
_cell.length_b   1.000
_cell.length_c   1.000
_cell.angle_alpha   90.00
_cell.angle_beta   90.00
_cell.angle_gamma   90.00
#
_symmetry.space_group_name_H-M   'P 1'
#
loop_
_entity.id
_entity.type
_entity.pdbx_description
1 polymer ?
#
loop_
_entity_poly.entity_id
_entity_poly.type
_entity_poly.pdbx_seq_one_letter_code
_entity_poly.pdbx_strand_id
1 'polypeptide(L)'
;MAFQALTGINGDHIIKSSWNASKEAYGSDHYHREETGDFVFFAFPPFFLKNDWFAPGNKSAFGEIKMDRNKYPCMRSIGNDVDATVNQAFLNNLEVLISPRTSFVASVETDFNSGKQIVFTGHSSGGATAILATVWYLETYYRTNPNGLIPDPRCVTFGAPLVGDRIFKHALGREKWSRFFTNFVTRFDIVPRIMLARKASIGQALPHVLSQLDSNKDSMQENDQEITEFYKAVMKDTATVAYQAVRKLNGNGEAFLETFSSFLELSPYRPVGTFVFSIGNELVSGNNSDAILQILFYASHSSNDPCQSVKDHYSYEQLVQSMEINNLDLHHFLLDGETSIMSALNGLGLSARAGQCVRAALEAEKQRVINQNNIYKMDSKWPKIEKDLTWMEEKYKLRCQTPKNGYYDSFKASDEKIDFKANVKRVELAGIYDEVLGLVKNYQLPDEFEGRKEWIEQATRYRRLIEPLDIANYYRHLKNEDTGPYMKQGRPSRYIYAERGYKHQLLKPEGMNAETVFWNKIDALNLGSKETMREELKLSGSKSGSCFWAEVEELKGKLYAEVEVRIKTLEGLLGGWIKEGEVDQQIFLEGSTYREWWNSLPDDHKRQSPVRHLIIT
;
A
#
# COMPACT_ATOMS: atom_id res chain seq x y z
N MET A 1 -16.28 -8.08 26.27
CA MET A 1 -14.84 -8.46 26.27
C MET A 1 -14.29 -8.83 24.89
N ALA A 2 -14.98 -9.59 24.03
CA ALA A 2 -14.47 -9.96 22.70
C ALA A 2 -14.34 -8.78 21.70
N PHE A 3 -15.29 -7.84 21.70
CA PHE A 3 -15.28 -6.65 20.82
C PHE A 3 -14.06 -5.74 21.04
N GLN A 4 -13.74 -5.48 22.31
CA GLN A 4 -12.62 -4.65 22.72
C GLN A 4 -11.27 -5.28 22.38
N ALA A 5 -11.13 -6.60 22.54
CA ALA A 5 -9.91 -7.32 22.18
C ALA A 5 -9.62 -7.27 20.68
N LEU A 6 -10.66 -7.19 19.84
CA LEU A 6 -10.55 -7.19 18.39
C LEU A 6 -10.35 -5.78 17.80
N THR A 7 -11.11 -4.79 18.30
CA THR A 7 -11.12 -3.44 17.74
C THR A 7 -10.17 -2.49 18.47
N GLY A 8 -9.68 -2.87 19.65
CA GLY A 8 -8.90 -1.98 20.51
C GLY A 8 -9.71 -0.76 20.99
N ILE A 9 -11.04 -0.84 20.94
CA ILE A 9 -12.00 0.19 21.36
C ILE A 9 -12.68 -0.32 22.63
N ASN A 10 -12.57 0.43 23.74
CA ASN A 10 -13.38 0.20 24.94
C ASN A 10 -14.87 0.39 24.57
N GLY A 11 -15.63 -0.71 24.66
CA GLY A 11 -16.79 -1.01 23.82
C GLY A 11 -17.97 -0.04 23.83
N ASP A 12 -18.15 0.81 24.85
CA ASP A 12 -19.34 1.68 24.89
C ASP A 12 -18.97 3.17 24.86
N HIS A 13 -17.96 3.59 25.61
CA HIS A 13 -17.63 5.01 25.75
C HIS A 13 -17.07 5.64 24.48
N ILE A 14 -16.10 5.01 23.80
CA ILE A 14 -15.48 5.61 22.59
C ILE A 14 -16.48 5.66 21.44
N ILE A 15 -17.30 4.63 21.26
CA ILE A 15 -18.30 4.60 20.19
C ILE A 15 -19.35 5.67 20.43
N LYS A 16 -19.89 5.75 21.67
CA LYS A 16 -20.88 6.76 22.05
C LYS A 16 -20.34 8.18 21.88
N SER A 17 -19.16 8.47 22.42
CA SER A 17 -18.51 9.79 22.25
C SER A 17 -18.24 10.11 20.78
N SER A 18 -17.80 9.13 19.98
CA SER A 18 -17.59 9.32 18.54
C SER A 18 -18.89 9.65 17.81
N TRP A 19 -19.98 8.97 18.15
CA TRP A 19 -21.30 9.24 17.57
C TRP A 19 -21.84 10.61 18.00
N ASN A 20 -21.74 10.96 19.28
CA ASN A 20 -22.16 12.26 19.78
C ASN A 20 -21.37 13.41 19.11
N ALA A 21 -20.04 13.31 19.07
CA ALA A 21 -19.21 14.28 18.36
C ALA A 21 -19.56 14.35 16.86
N SER A 22 -19.88 13.22 16.22
CA SER A 22 -20.34 13.18 14.81
C SER A 22 -21.67 13.91 14.60
N LYS A 23 -22.59 13.88 15.57
CA LYS A 23 -23.83 14.67 15.52
C LYS A 23 -23.55 16.16 15.72
N GLU A 24 -22.72 16.53 16.69
CA GLU A 24 -22.33 17.93 16.92
C GLU A 24 -21.58 18.54 15.72
N ALA A 25 -20.85 17.71 14.97
CA ALA A 25 -20.13 18.16 13.78
C ALA A 25 -21.04 18.74 12.69
N TYR A 26 -22.32 18.36 12.62
CA TYR A 26 -23.28 18.95 11.67
C TYR A 26 -23.42 20.47 11.81
N GLY A 27 -23.27 21.01 13.04
CA GLY A 27 -23.35 22.44 13.31
C GLY A 27 -22.01 23.18 13.16
N SER A 28 -20.94 22.49 12.77
CA SER A 28 -19.58 23.03 12.71
C SER A 28 -19.16 23.36 11.27
N ASP A 29 -18.34 24.39 11.09
CA ASP A 29 -17.91 24.85 9.75
C ASP A 29 -16.97 23.86 9.05
N HIS A 30 -15.98 23.32 9.76
CA HIS A 30 -14.96 22.42 9.19
C HIS A 30 -14.73 21.14 9.98
N TYR A 31 -14.72 21.23 11.31
CA TYR A 31 -14.63 20.09 12.23
C TYR A 31 -15.12 20.51 13.61
N HIS A 32 -15.55 19.53 14.40
CA HIS A 32 -15.83 19.65 15.81
C HIS A 32 -14.72 18.95 16.60
N ARG A 33 -14.17 19.63 17.62
CA ARG A 33 -13.19 19.05 18.55
C ARG A 33 -13.83 18.92 19.92
N GLU A 34 -13.86 17.71 20.45
CA GLU A 34 -14.34 17.41 21.80
C GLU A 34 -13.24 16.69 22.59
N GLU A 35 -13.00 17.08 23.84
CA GLU A 35 -12.09 16.38 24.73
C GLU A 35 -12.89 15.68 25.82
N THR A 36 -12.70 14.36 25.95
CA THR A 36 -13.38 13.54 26.96
C THR A 36 -12.35 12.65 27.66
N GLY A 37 -11.90 13.08 28.84
CA GLY A 37 -10.85 12.38 29.58
C GLY A 37 -9.52 12.36 28.83
N ASP A 38 -8.99 11.17 28.57
CA ASP A 38 -7.73 10.99 27.83
C ASP A 38 -7.90 10.98 26.30
N PHE A 39 -9.14 11.08 25.81
CA PHE A 39 -9.48 11.04 24.40
C PHE A 39 -9.77 12.45 23.86
N VAL A 40 -9.30 12.70 22.65
CA VAL A 40 -9.69 13.88 21.87
C VAL A 40 -10.34 13.42 20.58
N PHE A 41 -11.58 13.83 20.37
CA PHE A 41 -12.39 13.49 19.21
C PHE A 41 -12.37 14.65 18.22
N PHE A 42 -11.98 14.35 16.99
CA PHE A 42 -12.09 15.22 15.84
C PHE A 42 -13.19 14.67 14.93
N ALA A 43 -14.37 15.29 14.99
CA ALA A 43 -15.53 14.91 14.20
C ALA A 43 -15.70 15.84 13.00
N PHE A 44 -16.05 15.28 11.83
CA PHE A 44 -16.17 16.06 10.60
C PHE A 44 -17.62 16.19 10.13
N PRO A 45 -18.07 17.39 9.72
CA PRO A 45 -19.39 17.60 9.16
C PRO A 45 -19.57 16.77 7.88
N PRO A 46 -20.74 16.15 7.67
CA PRO A 46 -21.08 15.57 6.38
C PRO A 46 -21.50 16.63 5.37
N PHE A 47 -21.31 16.29 4.11
CA PHE A 47 -21.70 17.06 2.94
C PHE A 47 -22.70 16.29 2.07
N PHE A 48 -23.74 17.00 1.62
CA PHE A 48 -24.86 16.44 0.85
C PHE A 48 -25.06 17.10 -0.51
N LEU A 49 -24.08 17.85 -1.02
CA LEU A 49 -24.11 18.32 -2.40
C LEU A 49 -23.41 17.30 -3.31
N LYS A 50 -23.94 17.11 -4.52
CA LYS A 50 -23.36 16.21 -5.54
C LYS A 50 -21.86 16.45 -5.77
N ASN A 51 -21.41 17.71 -5.69
CA ASN A 51 -20.03 18.09 -5.95
C ASN A 51 -19.05 17.59 -4.86
N ASP A 52 -19.55 17.35 -3.65
CA ASP A 52 -18.76 16.85 -2.51
C ASP A 52 -18.59 15.34 -2.55
N TRP A 53 -19.27 14.66 -3.47
CA TRP A 53 -19.17 13.22 -3.73
C TRP A 53 -18.45 12.93 -5.05
N PHE A 54 -18.68 13.77 -6.06
CA PHE A 54 -18.03 13.69 -7.35
C PHE A 54 -17.54 15.06 -7.78
N ALA A 55 -16.23 15.29 -7.64
CA ALA A 55 -15.60 16.57 -7.90
C ALA A 55 -15.96 17.13 -9.30
N PRO A 56 -16.32 18.42 -9.40
CA PRO A 56 -16.52 19.08 -10.68
C PRO A 56 -15.27 18.98 -11.56
N GLY A 57 -15.45 18.69 -12.85
CA GLY A 57 -14.34 18.57 -13.80
C GLY A 57 -13.56 17.25 -13.74
N ASN A 58 -13.78 16.38 -12.74
CA ASN A 58 -13.22 15.03 -12.78
C ASN A 58 -13.91 14.21 -13.89
N LYS A 59 -13.10 13.76 -14.86
CA LYS A 59 -13.51 13.01 -16.05
C LYS A 59 -13.57 11.49 -15.84
N SER A 60 -13.09 10.98 -14.71
CA SER A 60 -13.12 9.56 -14.42
C SER A 60 -14.54 9.08 -14.12
N ALA A 61 -14.80 7.79 -14.36
CA ALA A 61 -16.12 7.19 -14.25
C ALA A 61 -16.66 7.14 -12.81
N PHE A 62 -15.76 7.18 -11.81
CA PHE A 62 -16.11 7.06 -10.39
C PHE A 62 -15.64 8.26 -9.55
N GLY A 63 -15.08 9.31 -10.16
CA GLY A 63 -14.59 10.49 -9.44
C GLY A 63 -13.27 10.26 -8.70
N GLU A 64 -12.53 9.23 -9.10
CA GLU A 64 -11.28 8.84 -8.49
C GLU A 64 -10.06 9.66 -8.95
N ILE A 65 -9.04 9.77 -8.09
CA ILE A 65 -7.72 10.35 -8.37
C ILE A 65 -6.62 9.57 -7.66
N LYS A 66 -5.43 9.49 -8.28
CA LYS A 66 -4.22 8.96 -7.63
C LYS A 66 -3.74 9.90 -6.51
N MET A 67 -3.34 9.32 -5.38
CA MET A 67 -2.76 10.07 -4.27
C MET A 67 -1.37 10.62 -4.65
N ASP A 68 -1.04 11.81 -4.16
CA ASP A 68 0.30 12.39 -4.32
C ASP A 68 1.32 11.62 -3.48
N ARG A 69 2.24 10.92 -4.13
CA ARG A 69 3.31 10.13 -3.51
C ARG A 69 4.20 10.95 -2.57
N ASN A 70 4.35 12.26 -2.77
CA ASN A 70 5.15 13.09 -1.89
C ASN A 70 4.42 13.37 -0.56
N LYS A 71 3.09 13.53 -0.61
CA LYS A 71 2.26 13.75 0.58
C LYS A 71 1.95 12.43 1.31
N TYR A 72 1.75 11.34 0.57
CA TYR A 72 1.32 10.04 1.09
C TYR A 72 2.22 8.89 0.59
N PRO A 73 3.51 8.87 0.96
CA PRO A 73 4.49 7.92 0.41
C PRO A 73 4.26 6.45 0.80
N CYS A 74 3.55 6.16 1.90
CA CYS A 74 3.14 4.80 2.26
C CYS A 74 1.92 4.34 1.45
N MET A 75 1.10 5.25 0.93
CA MET A 75 -0.15 4.92 0.22
C MET A 75 0.10 4.45 -1.23
N ARG A 76 0.81 3.34 -1.38
CA ARG A 76 1.15 2.70 -2.66
C ARG A 76 1.44 1.20 -2.48
N SER A 77 1.48 0.44 -3.58
CA SER A 77 2.10 -0.89 -3.61
C SER A 77 3.59 -0.73 -3.87
N ILE A 78 4.43 -1.28 -2.97
CA ILE A 78 5.88 -1.03 -2.99
C ILE A 78 6.52 -1.69 -4.21
N GLY A 79 6.36 -3.01 -4.35
CA GLY A 79 6.94 -3.79 -5.43
C GLY A 79 6.39 -3.40 -6.80
N ASN A 80 5.06 -3.40 -6.94
CA ASN A 80 4.39 -3.05 -8.21
C ASN A 80 4.52 -1.57 -8.57
N ASP A 81 4.89 -0.71 -7.61
CA ASP A 81 5.13 0.73 -7.79
C ASP A 81 3.93 1.50 -8.34
N VAL A 82 2.76 1.21 -7.79
CA VAL A 82 1.49 1.84 -8.15
C VAL A 82 0.96 2.59 -6.92
N ASP A 83 0.65 3.87 -7.09
CA ASP A 83 0.07 4.71 -6.03
C ASP A 83 -1.40 4.39 -5.80
N ALA A 84 -1.85 4.54 -4.56
CA ALA A 84 -3.23 4.39 -4.18
C ALA A 84 -4.12 5.42 -4.88
N THR A 85 -5.38 5.08 -5.03
CA THR A 85 -6.40 5.95 -5.63
C THR A 85 -7.53 6.16 -4.63
N VAL A 86 -8.01 7.40 -4.52
CA VAL A 86 -9.08 7.80 -3.60
C VAL A 86 -10.12 8.63 -4.34
N ASN A 87 -11.26 8.90 -3.69
CA ASN A 87 -12.23 9.85 -4.22
C ASN A 87 -11.67 11.28 -4.16
N GLN A 88 -11.71 11.97 -5.31
CA GLN A 88 -11.19 13.33 -5.43
C GLN A 88 -11.92 14.33 -4.54
N ALA A 89 -13.25 14.24 -4.44
CA ALA A 89 -14.03 15.21 -3.67
C ALA A 89 -13.72 15.10 -2.17
N PHE A 90 -13.64 13.87 -1.65
CA PHE A 90 -13.24 13.63 -0.27
C PHE A 90 -11.79 14.07 0.00
N LEU A 91 -10.87 13.85 -0.96
CA LEU A 91 -9.50 14.34 -0.85
C LEU A 91 -9.44 15.87 -0.84
N ASN A 92 -10.20 16.55 -1.70
CA ASN A 92 -10.29 18.01 -1.71
C ASN A 92 -10.79 18.55 -0.37
N ASN A 93 -11.79 17.89 0.23
CA ASN A 93 -12.31 18.27 1.55
C ASN A 93 -11.24 18.14 2.64
N LEU A 94 -10.46 17.06 2.62
CA LEU A 94 -9.29 16.94 3.49
C LEU A 94 -8.27 18.06 3.21
N GLU A 95 -7.98 18.40 1.95
CA GLU A 95 -7.01 19.43 1.59
C GLU A 95 -7.42 20.82 2.10
N VAL A 96 -8.71 21.15 2.07
CA VAL A 96 -9.25 22.36 2.70
C VAL A 96 -9.02 22.32 4.21
N LEU A 97 -9.33 21.18 4.84
CA LEU A 97 -9.18 20.99 6.28
C LEU A 97 -7.73 21.13 6.75
N ILE A 98 -6.76 20.52 6.08
CA ILE A 98 -5.33 20.60 6.46
C ILE A 98 -4.65 21.90 5.99
N SER A 99 -5.37 22.76 5.28
CA SER A 99 -4.83 24.04 4.86
C SER A 99 -4.65 25.01 6.04
N PRO A 100 -3.76 26.02 5.93
CA PRO A 100 -3.60 27.05 6.97
C PRO A 100 -4.85 27.90 7.22
N ARG A 101 -5.93 27.70 6.45
CA ARG A 101 -7.20 28.43 6.62
C ARG A 101 -8.01 27.90 7.81
N THR A 102 -7.74 26.68 8.27
CA THR A 102 -8.40 26.10 9.44
C THR A 102 -7.41 25.92 10.58
N SER A 103 -7.91 25.82 11.81
CA SER A 103 -7.09 25.52 13.00
C SER A 103 -6.81 24.03 13.19
N PHE A 104 -7.25 23.16 12.27
CA PHE A 104 -7.24 21.71 12.45
C PHE A 104 -5.85 21.14 12.72
N VAL A 105 -4.86 21.47 11.86
CA VAL A 105 -3.49 20.96 12.00
C VAL A 105 -2.87 21.38 13.33
N ALA A 106 -3.06 22.65 13.72
CA ALA A 106 -2.55 23.18 14.99
C ALA A 106 -3.21 22.51 16.20
N SER A 107 -4.52 22.23 16.13
CA SER A 107 -5.23 21.47 17.18
C SER A 107 -4.68 20.05 17.29
N VAL A 108 -4.57 19.32 16.17
CA VAL A 108 -4.05 17.95 16.16
C VAL A 108 -2.62 17.90 16.68
N GLU A 109 -1.76 18.83 16.29
CA GLU A 109 -0.38 18.92 16.78
C GLU A 109 -0.32 19.19 18.28
N THR A 110 -1.18 20.09 18.79
CA THR A 110 -1.28 20.36 20.23
C THR A 110 -1.66 19.11 21.00
N ASP A 111 -2.68 18.39 20.52
CA ASP A 111 -3.19 17.18 21.18
C ASP A 111 -2.21 16.02 21.10
N PHE A 112 -1.55 15.87 19.95
CA PHE A 112 -0.46 14.93 19.74
C PHE A 112 0.68 15.16 20.74
N ASN A 113 1.14 16.40 20.87
CA ASN A 113 2.23 16.76 21.78
C ASN A 113 1.84 16.59 23.26
N SER A 114 0.55 16.69 23.58
CA SER A 114 0.02 16.43 24.92
C SER A 114 -0.11 14.93 25.26
N GLY A 115 0.16 14.04 24.32
CA GLY A 115 0.11 12.59 24.52
C GLY A 115 -1.32 12.03 24.62
N LYS A 116 -2.32 12.76 24.12
CA LYS A 116 -3.72 12.33 24.14
C LYS A 116 -4.01 11.26 23.09
N GLN A 117 -5.05 10.47 23.36
CA GLN A 117 -5.56 9.48 22.43
C GLN A 117 -6.45 10.15 21.38
N ILE A 118 -5.92 10.37 20.18
CA ILE A 118 -6.65 11.03 19.09
C ILE A 118 -7.62 10.05 18.42
N VAL A 119 -8.87 10.50 18.25
CA VAL A 119 -9.95 9.78 17.56
C VAL A 119 -10.50 10.66 16.44
N PHE A 120 -10.44 10.18 15.20
CA PHE A 120 -11.10 10.80 14.06
C PHE A 120 -12.45 10.13 13.84
N THR A 121 -13.52 10.91 13.67
CA THR A 121 -14.86 10.35 13.51
C THR A 121 -15.73 11.18 12.57
N GLY A 122 -16.83 10.59 12.12
CA GLY A 122 -17.80 11.28 11.30
C GLY A 122 -18.91 10.35 10.82
N HIS A 123 -20.07 10.95 10.61
CA HIS A 123 -21.20 10.32 9.94
C HIS A 123 -21.16 10.60 8.43
N SER A 124 -21.66 9.69 7.60
CA SER A 124 -21.78 9.87 6.15
C SER A 124 -20.45 10.28 5.50
N SER A 125 -20.43 11.27 4.60
CA SER A 125 -19.21 11.80 3.98
C SER A 125 -18.23 12.45 4.97
N GLY A 126 -18.68 12.86 6.17
CA GLY A 126 -17.79 13.25 7.27
C GLY A 126 -16.92 12.08 7.75
N GLY A 127 -17.46 10.85 7.71
CA GLY A 127 -16.68 9.63 7.96
C GLY A 127 -15.63 9.35 6.89
N ALA A 128 -15.89 9.71 5.62
CA ALA A 128 -14.88 9.65 4.57
C ALA A 128 -13.72 10.64 4.81
N THR A 129 -14.05 11.85 5.26
CA THR A 129 -13.04 12.82 5.74
C THR A 129 -12.27 12.27 6.92
N ALA A 130 -12.92 11.60 7.88
CA ALA A 130 -12.26 10.97 9.03
C ALA A 130 -11.24 9.90 8.62
N ILE A 131 -11.58 9.06 7.64
CA ILE A 131 -10.67 8.05 7.09
C ILE A 131 -9.42 8.71 6.50
N LEU A 132 -9.60 9.73 5.65
CA LEU A 132 -8.49 10.44 5.02
C LEU A 132 -7.67 11.24 6.03
N ALA A 133 -8.30 11.89 7.01
CA ALA A 133 -7.63 12.59 8.10
C ALA A 133 -6.77 11.63 8.94
N THR A 134 -7.27 10.42 9.20
CA THR A 134 -6.49 9.37 9.87
C THR A 134 -5.27 8.97 9.04
N VAL A 135 -5.42 8.78 7.74
CA VAL A 135 -4.28 8.48 6.85
C VAL A 135 -3.27 9.62 6.83
N TRP A 136 -3.74 10.88 6.75
CA TRP A 136 -2.87 12.05 6.86
C TRP A 136 -2.12 12.08 8.20
N TYR A 137 -2.80 11.81 9.32
CA TYR A 137 -2.16 11.75 10.63
C TYR A 137 -1.12 10.62 10.70
N LEU A 138 -1.44 9.45 10.15
CA LEU A 138 -0.54 8.30 10.12
C LEU A 138 0.74 8.62 9.33
N GLU A 139 0.59 9.25 8.18
CA GLU A 139 1.71 9.69 7.33
C GLU A 139 2.49 10.86 7.95
N THR A 140 1.84 11.77 8.67
CA THR A 140 2.52 12.98 9.18
C THR A 140 3.21 12.77 10.52
N TYR A 141 2.56 12.06 11.45
CA TYR A 141 3.00 11.96 12.84
C TYR A 141 3.30 10.54 13.30
N TYR A 142 2.55 9.54 12.82
CA TYR A 142 2.69 8.17 13.36
C TYR A 142 3.84 7.37 12.72
N ARG A 143 4.24 7.68 11.48
CA ARG A 143 5.39 7.00 10.82
C ARG A 143 6.69 7.12 11.60
N THR A 144 6.85 8.20 12.36
CA THR A 144 8.03 8.48 13.20
C THR A 144 7.92 7.87 14.59
N ASN A 145 6.93 7.01 14.89
CA ASN A 145 6.72 6.38 16.21
C ASN A 145 7.37 4.98 16.27
N PRO A 146 8.66 4.83 16.59
CA PRO A 146 9.38 3.57 16.43
C PRO A 146 9.14 2.62 17.62
N ASN A 147 8.66 3.17 18.75
CA ASN A 147 8.65 2.51 20.06
C ASN A 147 7.26 2.43 20.71
N GLY A 148 6.19 2.86 20.03
CA GLY A 148 4.84 2.89 20.62
C GLY A 148 4.70 3.91 21.76
N LEU A 149 5.52 4.97 21.74
CA LEU A 149 5.47 6.04 22.73
C LEU A 149 4.26 6.97 22.52
N ILE A 150 3.76 7.04 21.28
CA ILE A 150 2.56 7.79 20.92
C ILE A 150 1.36 6.83 20.94
N PRO A 151 0.22 7.22 21.55
CA PRO A 151 -1.02 6.47 21.48
C PRO A 151 -1.46 6.20 20.02
N ASP A 152 -1.84 4.95 19.75
CA ASP A 152 -2.34 4.54 18.43
C ASP A 152 -3.61 5.30 18.07
N PRO A 153 -3.73 5.98 16.92
CA PRO A 153 -4.96 6.70 16.57
C PRO A 153 -6.16 5.74 16.45
N ARG A 154 -7.37 6.30 16.47
CA ARG A 154 -8.60 5.58 16.11
C ARG A 154 -9.36 6.35 15.04
N CYS A 155 -9.99 5.63 14.13
CA CYS A 155 -10.93 6.13 13.16
C CYS A 155 -12.25 5.37 13.34
N VAL A 156 -13.32 6.08 13.72
CA VAL A 156 -14.64 5.51 13.95
C VAL A 156 -15.64 6.18 13.02
N THR A 157 -16.23 5.44 12.09
CA THR A 157 -17.16 6.01 11.11
C THR A 157 -18.55 5.39 11.20
N PHE A 158 -19.56 6.17 10.83
CA PHE A 158 -20.96 5.75 10.83
C PHE A 158 -21.54 6.00 9.45
N GLY A 159 -21.88 4.94 8.73
CA GLY A 159 -22.48 5.05 7.40
C GLY A 159 -21.59 5.77 6.39
N ALA A 160 -20.27 5.60 6.48
CA ALA A 160 -19.34 6.27 5.59
C ALA A 160 -19.30 5.64 4.19
N PRO A 161 -19.19 6.45 3.12
CA PRO A 161 -18.92 5.93 1.78
C PRO A 161 -17.51 5.34 1.68
N LEU A 162 -17.30 4.43 0.72
CA LEU A 162 -15.96 3.90 0.44
C LEU A 162 -15.05 5.01 -0.10
N VAL A 163 -13.79 5.03 0.38
CA VAL A 163 -12.87 6.14 0.14
C VAL A 163 -11.77 5.80 -0.87
N GLY A 164 -11.12 4.66 -0.68
CA GLY A 164 -9.90 4.28 -1.39
C GLY A 164 -10.03 2.99 -2.18
N ASP A 165 -9.11 2.77 -3.09
CA ASP A 165 -9.07 1.60 -3.94
C ASP A 165 -8.42 0.37 -3.25
N ARG A 166 -8.20 -0.69 -4.03
CA ARG A 166 -7.50 -1.89 -3.54
C ARG A 166 -6.06 -1.60 -3.09
N ILE A 167 -5.35 -0.68 -3.76
CA ILE A 167 -3.99 -0.29 -3.37
C ILE A 167 -4.00 0.48 -2.05
N PHE A 168 -4.98 1.37 -1.85
CA PHE A 168 -5.20 2.04 -0.57
C PHE A 168 -5.39 1.02 0.57
N LYS A 169 -6.29 0.04 0.39
CA LYS A 169 -6.49 -1.06 1.35
C LYS A 169 -5.19 -1.84 1.61
N HIS A 170 -4.49 -2.22 0.54
CA HIS A 170 -3.26 -3.00 0.63
C HIS A 170 -2.16 -2.24 1.38
N ALA A 171 -2.00 -0.94 1.14
CA ALA A 171 -1.04 -0.10 1.85
C ALA A 171 -1.33 -0.04 3.36
N LEU A 172 -2.59 0.15 3.75
CA LEU A 172 -2.98 0.15 5.17
C LEU A 172 -2.77 -1.21 5.82
N GLY A 173 -3.00 -2.31 5.09
CA GLY A 173 -2.67 -3.66 5.55
C GLY A 173 -1.17 -3.82 5.77
N ARG A 174 -0.35 -3.44 4.79
CA ARG A 174 1.12 -3.55 4.85
C ARG A 174 1.72 -2.82 6.05
N GLU A 175 1.26 -1.61 6.29
CA GLU A 175 1.74 -0.78 7.40
C GLU A 175 1.11 -1.14 8.76
N LYS A 176 0.24 -2.16 8.81
CA LYS A 176 -0.56 -2.54 9.98
C LYS A 176 -1.46 -1.41 10.50
N TRP A 177 -1.90 -0.53 9.61
CA TRP A 177 -2.76 0.61 9.91
C TRP A 177 -4.25 0.28 9.82
N SER A 178 -4.63 -0.77 9.08
CA SER A 178 -6.05 -1.18 8.94
C SER A 178 -6.76 -1.41 10.29
N ARG A 179 -6.02 -1.80 11.34
CA ARG A 179 -6.54 -2.01 12.70
C ARG A 179 -7.06 -0.74 13.38
N PHE A 180 -6.71 0.44 12.90
CA PHE A 180 -7.15 1.71 13.47
C PHE A 180 -8.53 2.15 12.99
N PHE A 181 -9.07 1.48 11.96
CA PHE A 181 -10.32 1.87 11.32
C PHE A 181 -11.45 0.91 11.69
N THR A 182 -12.53 1.47 12.22
CA THR A 182 -13.79 0.76 12.52
C THR A 182 -14.94 1.51 11.88
N ASN A 183 -15.68 0.83 11.01
CA ASN A 183 -16.75 1.41 10.21
C ASN A 183 -18.08 0.73 10.55
N PHE A 184 -19.02 1.48 11.11
CA PHE A 184 -20.36 1.00 11.44
C PHE A 184 -21.29 1.15 10.25
N VAL A 185 -21.97 0.07 9.90
CA VAL A 185 -22.88 0.01 8.75
C VAL A 185 -24.19 -0.63 9.19
N THR A 186 -25.28 0.13 9.20
CA THR A 186 -26.63 -0.44 9.32
C THR A 186 -26.93 -1.25 8.06
N ARG A 187 -27.80 -2.26 8.19
CA ARG A 187 -27.99 -3.31 7.19
C ARG A 187 -28.23 -2.77 5.78
N PHE A 188 -29.20 -1.86 5.63
CA PHE A 188 -29.67 -1.40 4.34
C PHE A 188 -29.07 -0.08 3.88
N ASP A 189 -28.33 0.64 4.73
CA ASP A 189 -27.79 1.98 4.42
C ASP A 189 -27.16 2.05 3.02
N ILE A 190 -27.71 2.91 2.18
CA ILE A 190 -27.26 3.04 0.80
C ILE A 190 -25.89 3.72 0.69
N VAL A 191 -25.51 4.57 1.66
CA VAL A 191 -24.33 5.44 1.56
C VAL A 191 -23.02 4.67 1.37
N PRO A 192 -22.71 3.62 2.17
CA PRO A 192 -21.51 2.81 1.96
C PRO A 192 -21.44 2.10 0.58
N ARG A 193 -22.54 2.10 -0.19
CA ARG A 193 -22.63 1.46 -1.51
C ARG A 193 -22.61 2.46 -2.67
N ILE A 194 -22.83 3.76 -2.45
CA ILE A 194 -22.90 4.79 -3.51
C ILE A 194 -21.68 4.76 -4.41
N MET A 195 -20.48 4.68 -3.83
CA MET A 195 -19.22 4.71 -4.57
C MET A 195 -18.95 3.44 -5.39
N LEU A 196 -19.73 2.37 -5.19
CA LEU A 196 -19.65 1.17 -6.03
C LEU A 196 -20.38 1.33 -7.37
N ALA A 197 -21.16 2.40 -7.52
CA ALA A 197 -21.88 2.74 -8.74
C ALA A 197 -21.11 3.73 -9.61
N ARG A 198 -21.29 3.64 -10.94
CA ARG A 198 -20.74 4.65 -11.87
C ARG A 198 -21.45 5.98 -11.65
N LYS A 199 -20.69 7.08 -11.68
CA LYS A 199 -21.23 8.44 -11.60
C LYS A 199 -22.32 8.69 -12.65
N ALA A 200 -22.15 8.12 -13.84
CA ALA A 200 -23.13 8.23 -14.93
C ALA A 200 -24.45 7.50 -14.61
N SER A 201 -24.40 6.34 -13.93
CA SER A 201 -25.58 5.54 -13.58
C SER A 201 -26.50 6.24 -12.58
N ILE A 202 -25.92 7.05 -11.67
CA ILE A 202 -26.66 7.65 -10.55
C ILE A 202 -26.77 9.17 -10.63
N GLY A 203 -26.12 9.80 -11.62
CA GLY A 203 -25.87 11.23 -11.61
C GLY A 203 -27.11 12.14 -11.69
N GLN A 204 -28.25 11.63 -12.18
CA GLN A 204 -29.52 12.35 -12.25
C GLN A 204 -30.26 12.34 -10.91
N ALA A 205 -30.42 11.17 -10.28
CA ALA A 205 -31.15 11.00 -9.02
C ALA A 205 -30.32 11.34 -7.77
N LEU A 206 -28.98 11.36 -7.87
CA LEU A 206 -28.09 11.61 -6.74
C LEU A 206 -28.40 12.91 -5.96
N PRO A 207 -28.61 14.09 -6.58
CA PRO A 207 -28.92 15.30 -5.84
C PRO A 207 -30.19 15.19 -4.99
N HIS A 208 -31.25 14.57 -5.53
CA HIS A 208 -32.49 14.33 -4.80
C HIS A 208 -32.25 13.39 -3.62
N VAL A 209 -31.60 12.25 -3.83
CA VAL A 209 -31.30 11.29 -2.76
C VAL A 209 -30.41 11.90 -1.68
N LEU A 210 -29.39 12.69 -2.03
CA LEU A 210 -28.56 13.39 -1.04
C LEU A 210 -29.37 14.41 -0.22
N SER A 211 -30.31 15.13 -0.85
CA SER A 211 -31.21 16.04 -0.12
C SER A 211 -32.14 15.32 0.85
N GLN A 212 -32.56 14.10 0.50
CA GLN A 212 -33.29 13.23 1.42
C GLN A 212 -32.36 12.85 2.58
N LEU A 213 -31.15 12.33 2.29
CA LEU A 213 -30.13 11.93 3.29
C LEU A 213 -29.73 13.05 4.27
N ASP A 214 -29.78 14.32 3.85
CA ASP A 214 -29.52 15.50 4.70
C ASP A 214 -30.68 15.80 5.67
N SER A 215 -31.92 15.64 5.20
CA SER A 215 -33.11 16.03 5.95
C SER A 215 -33.60 14.88 6.84
N ASN A 216 -33.47 15.01 8.17
CA ASN A 216 -34.07 14.10 9.16
C ASN A 216 -35.62 14.20 9.22
N LYS A 217 -36.31 14.30 8.08
CA LYS A 217 -37.75 14.53 8.00
C LYS A 217 -38.51 13.21 7.93
N ASP A 218 -39.42 13.02 8.87
CA ASP A 218 -40.47 11.98 8.91
C ASP A 218 -41.44 12.01 7.70
N SER A 219 -41.22 12.87 6.70
CA SER A 219 -42.12 13.11 5.57
C SER A 219 -41.66 12.49 4.25
N MET A 220 -40.83 11.44 4.28
CA MET A 220 -40.54 10.69 3.05
C MET A 220 -41.83 10.05 2.55
N GLN A 221 -42.24 10.37 1.33
CA GLN A 221 -43.39 9.69 0.72
C GLN A 221 -43.05 8.22 0.52
N GLU A 222 -43.90 7.33 1.04
CA GLU A 222 -43.82 5.90 0.69
C GLU A 222 -43.99 5.78 -0.83
N ASN A 223 -43.00 5.18 -1.51
CA ASN A 223 -42.88 5.04 -2.97
C ASN A 223 -42.28 6.23 -3.75
N ASP A 224 -41.17 6.79 -3.28
CA ASP A 224 -40.36 7.70 -4.09
C ASP A 224 -39.68 6.96 -5.26
N GLN A 225 -40.06 7.33 -6.48
CA GLN A 225 -39.58 6.73 -7.71
C GLN A 225 -38.09 7.04 -7.98
N GLU A 226 -37.61 8.24 -7.65
CA GLU A 226 -36.22 8.63 -7.85
C GLU A 226 -35.29 7.85 -6.92
N ILE A 227 -35.69 7.67 -5.65
CA ILE A 227 -34.97 6.83 -4.69
C ILE A 227 -34.93 5.38 -5.16
N THR A 228 -36.05 4.88 -5.70
CA THR A 228 -36.16 3.53 -6.23
C THR A 228 -35.23 3.30 -7.43
N GLU A 229 -35.17 4.25 -8.37
CA GLU A 229 -34.27 4.19 -9.52
C GLU A 229 -32.80 4.30 -9.11
N PHE A 230 -32.49 5.20 -8.19
CA PHE A 230 -31.15 5.34 -7.61
C PHE A 230 -30.68 4.05 -6.94
N TYR A 231 -31.50 3.48 -6.05
CA TYR A 231 -31.19 2.22 -5.38
C TYR A 231 -30.94 1.09 -6.37
N LYS A 232 -31.81 0.93 -7.39
CA LYS A 232 -31.64 -0.09 -8.43
C LYS A 232 -30.34 0.12 -9.21
N ALA A 233 -30.00 1.35 -9.55
CA ALA A 233 -28.75 1.68 -10.25
C ALA A 233 -27.52 1.34 -9.39
N VAL A 234 -27.52 1.76 -8.12
CA VAL A 234 -26.43 1.47 -7.17
C VAL A 234 -26.26 -0.04 -6.98
N MET A 235 -27.35 -0.76 -6.74
CA MET A 235 -27.29 -2.20 -6.48
C MET A 235 -26.91 -3.01 -7.72
N LYS A 236 -27.29 -2.58 -8.92
CA LYS A 236 -26.87 -3.20 -10.19
C LYS A 236 -25.36 -3.10 -10.40
N ASP A 237 -24.81 -1.90 -10.26
CA ASP A 237 -23.36 -1.70 -10.43
C ASP A 237 -22.58 -2.38 -9.28
N THR A 238 -23.10 -2.32 -8.05
CA THR A 238 -22.54 -3.06 -6.89
C THR A 238 -22.51 -4.57 -7.11
N ALA A 239 -23.59 -5.16 -7.62
CA ALA A 239 -23.64 -6.59 -7.97
C ALA A 239 -22.54 -6.94 -8.98
N THR A 240 -22.36 -6.10 -9.98
CA THR A 240 -21.35 -6.28 -11.02
C THR A 240 -19.94 -6.28 -10.42
N VAL A 241 -19.64 -5.33 -9.54
CA VAL A 241 -18.35 -5.25 -8.84
C VAL A 241 -18.14 -6.48 -7.94
N ALA A 242 -19.15 -6.87 -7.15
CA ALA A 242 -19.08 -8.01 -6.23
C ALA A 242 -18.87 -9.34 -6.98
N TYR A 243 -19.60 -9.58 -8.07
CA TYR A 243 -19.44 -10.80 -8.87
C TYR A 243 -18.08 -10.87 -9.55
N GLN A 244 -17.58 -9.75 -10.08
CA GLN A 244 -16.25 -9.71 -10.69
C GLN A 244 -15.13 -9.94 -9.68
N ALA A 245 -15.28 -9.43 -8.45
CA ALA A 245 -14.34 -9.71 -7.36
C ALA A 245 -14.24 -11.23 -7.08
N VAL A 246 -15.38 -11.93 -6.98
CA VAL A 246 -15.38 -13.40 -6.77
C VAL A 246 -14.75 -14.15 -7.94
N ARG A 247 -15.03 -13.75 -9.19
CA ARG A 247 -14.42 -14.38 -10.37
C ARG A 247 -12.90 -14.23 -10.38
N LYS A 248 -12.39 -13.07 -9.96
CA LYS A 248 -10.96 -12.81 -9.83
C LYS A 248 -10.32 -13.67 -8.73
N LEU A 249 -10.99 -13.84 -7.60
CA LEU A 249 -10.51 -14.71 -6.51
C LEU A 249 -10.38 -16.17 -6.92
N ASN A 250 -11.30 -16.65 -7.77
CA ASN A 250 -11.30 -18.05 -8.25
C ASN A 250 -10.34 -18.31 -9.42
N GLY A 251 -9.53 -17.34 -9.86
CA GLY A 251 -8.61 -17.48 -11.00
C GLY A 251 -9.29 -17.54 -12.39
N ASN A 252 -10.62 -17.62 -12.45
CA ASN A 252 -11.42 -17.70 -13.69
C ASN A 252 -11.73 -16.34 -14.32
N GLY A 253 -11.06 -15.27 -13.89
CA GLY A 253 -11.36 -13.88 -14.25
C GLY A 253 -10.43 -13.26 -15.28
N GLU A 254 -9.18 -13.72 -15.43
CA GLU A 254 -8.15 -12.98 -16.18
C GLU A 254 -8.44 -12.86 -17.68
N ALA A 255 -8.70 -13.97 -18.37
CA ALA A 255 -9.03 -13.96 -19.80
C ALA A 255 -10.34 -13.20 -20.11
N PHE A 256 -11.31 -13.23 -19.18
CA PHE A 256 -12.57 -12.50 -19.32
C PHE A 256 -12.38 -10.99 -19.08
N LEU A 257 -11.58 -10.61 -18.08
CA LEU A 257 -11.32 -9.21 -17.76
C LEU A 257 -10.45 -8.55 -18.82
N GLU A 258 -9.42 -9.22 -19.37
CA GLU A 258 -8.64 -8.65 -20.47
C GLU A 258 -9.50 -8.33 -21.69
N THR A 259 -10.43 -9.25 -22.04
CA THR A 259 -11.32 -9.09 -23.20
C THR A 259 -12.40 -8.01 -23.00
N PHE A 260 -12.92 -7.82 -21.78
CA PHE A 260 -14.03 -6.91 -21.49
C PHE A 260 -13.64 -5.66 -20.69
N SER A 261 -12.37 -5.50 -20.30
CA SER A 261 -11.87 -4.32 -19.56
C SER A 261 -12.10 -3.00 -20.31
N SER A 262 -12.19 -3.04 -21.63
CA SER A 262 -12.53 -1.90 -22.47
C SER A 262 -14.01 -1.52 -22.47
N PHE A 263 -14.90 -2.41 -22.03
CA PHE A 263 -16.37 -2.23 -22.10
C PHE A 263 -17.05 -2.16 -20.73
N LEU A 264 -16.41 -2.68 -19.68
CA LEU A 264 -16.98 -2.76 -18.34
C LEU A 264 -16.15 -1.95 -17.33
N GLU A 265 -16.58 -0.72 -17.09
CA GLU A 265 -16.05 0.12 -16.02
C GLU A 265 -16.55 -0.38 -14.66
N LEU A 266 -15.63 -0.81 -13.80
CA LEU A 266 -15.92 -1.29 -12.45
C LEU A 266 -15.37 -0.31 -11.41
N SER A 267 -16.13 -0.07 -10.35
CA SER A 267 -15.70 0.83 -9.28
C SER A 267 -14.37 0.35 -8.68
N PRO A 268 -13.38 1.25 -8.52
CA PRO A 268 -12.10 0.91 -7.90
C PRO A 268 -12.20 0.81 -6.38
N TYR A 269 -13.21 1.41 -5.76
CA TYR A 269 -13.30 1.59 -4.30
C TYR A 269 -13.51 0.27 -3.56
N ARG A 270 -12.81 0.09 -2.43
CA ARG A 270 -12.84 -1.14 -1.64
C ARG A 270 -13.01 -0.84 -0.14
N PRO A 271 -13.64 -1.75 0.62
CA PRO A 271 -13.70 -1.65 2.08
C PRO A 271 -12.31 -1.64 2.72
N VAL A 272 -12.14 -0.80 3.74
CA VAL A 272 -10.88 -0.60 4.46
C VAL A 272 -11.12 -0.65 5.96
N GLY A 273 -10.29 -1.41 6.66
CA GLY A 273 -10.42 -1.58 8.10
C GLY A 273 -11.48 -2.58 8.50
N THR A 274 -11.86 -2.52 9.77
CA THR A 274 -12.91 -3.35 10.35
C THR A 274 -14.26 -2.77 9.99
N PHE A 275 -15.18 -3.60 9.49
CA PHE A 275 -16.58 -3.24 9.31
C PHE A 275 -17.42 -3.95 10.36
N VAL A 276 -18.36 -3.22 10.95
CA VAL A 276 -19.33 -3.73 11.92
C VAL A 276 -20.72 -3.50 11.35
N PHE A 277 -21.36 -4.59 10.95
CA PHE A 277 -22.72 -4.61 10.43
C PHE A 277 -23.72 -4.82 11.56
N SER A 278 -24.76 -4.00 11.61
CA SER A 278 -25.93 -4.25 12.47
C SER A 278 -27.04 -4.91 11.67
N ILE A 279 -27.45 -6.11 12.09
CA ILE A 279 -28.57 -6.83 11.49
C ILE A 279 -29.52 -7.31 12.59
N GLY A 280 -30.70 -6.71 12.66
CA GLY A 280 -31.66 -7.00 13.73
C GLY A 280 -31.05 -6.67 15.09
N ASN A 281 -31.00 -7.67 15.97
CA ASN A 281 -30.40 -7.57 17.31
C ASN A 281 -28.98 -8.15 17.37
N GLU A 282 -28.29 -8.33 16.25
CA GLU A 282 -26.94 -8.89 16.20
C GLU A 282 -25.94 -7.92 15.56
N LEU A 283 -24.69 -8.00 16.03
CA LEU A 283 -23.56 -7.29 15.44
C LEU A 283 -22.61 -8.28 14.81
N VAL A 284 -22.23 -7.98 13.58
CA VAL A 284 -21.32 -8.84 12.84
C VAL A 284 -20.14 -8.04 12.33
N SER A 285 -18.94 -8.47 12.73
CA SER A 285 -17.70 -7.80 12.36
C SER A 285 -16.82 -8.62 11.44
N GLY A 286 -16.09 -7.94 10.56
CA GLY A 286 -15.11 -8.57 9.67
C GLY A 286 -14.07 -7.57 9.18
N ASN A 287 -12.90 -8.10 8.83
CA ASN A 287 -11.73 -7.31 8.39
C ASN A 287 -11.33 -7.61 6.93
N ASN A 288 -11.80 -8.73 6.37
CA ASN A 288 -11.49 -9.13 5.00
C ASN A 288 -12.28 -8.25 4.01
N SER A 289 -11.58 -7.35 3.32
CA SER A 289 -12.18 -6.39 2.37
C SER A 289 -13.04 -7.05 1.29
N ASP A 290 -12.60 -8.19 0.74
CA ASP A 290 -13.34 -8.90 -0.30
C ASP A 290 -14.65 -9.49 0.26
N ALA A 291 -14.64 -10.04 1.48
CA ALA A 291 -15.83 -10.52 2.18
C ALA A 291 -16.79 -9.38 2.52
N ILE A 292 -16.27 -8.26 3.03
CA ILE A 292 -17.08 -7.06 3.33
C ILE A 292 -17.75 -6.55 2.06
N LEU A 293 -17.05 -6.54 0.92
CA LEU A 293 -17.63 -6.15 -0.37
C LEU A 293 -18.81 -7.05 -0.77
N GLN A 294 -18.72 -8.36 -0.52
CA GLN A 294 -19.86 -9.26 -0.74
C GLN A 294 -21.02 -8.94 0.21
N ILE A 295 -20.74 -8.68 1.50
CA ILE A 295 -21.78 -8.36 2.48
C ILE A 295 -22.47 -7.04 2.13
N LEU A 296 -21.73 -6.00 1.71
CA LEU A 296 -22.29 -4.71 1.28
C LEU A 296 -23.35 -4.88 0.19
N PHE A 297 -23.13 -5.81 -0.75
CA PHE A 297 -24.11 -6.18 -1.77
C PHE A 297 -25.28 -7.00 -1.19
N TYR A 298 -24.99 -8.17 -0.64
CA TYR A 298 -26.04 -9.13 -0.30
C TYR A 298 -26.91 -8.73 0.90
N ALA A 299 -26.38 -7.94 1.84
CA ALA A 299 -27.16 -7.45 2.99
C ALA A 299 -28.26 -6.48 2.54
N SER A 300 -27.98 -5.63 1.55
CA SER A 300 -28.92 -4.61 1.07
C SER A 300 -29.83 -5.11 -0.06
N HIS A 301 -29.41 -6.12 -0.84
CA HIS A 301 -30.17 -6.62 -2.00
C HIS A 301 -31.51 -7.32 -1.65
N SER A 302 -31.74 -7.62 -0.38
CA SER A 302 -32.97 -8.27 0.11
C SER A 302 -34.07 -7.27 0.48
N SER A 303 -33.85 -5.96 0.34
CA SER A 303 -34.86 -4.96 0.69
C SER A 303 -36.02 -4.98 -0.31
N ASN A 304 -37.24 -5.14 0.22
CA ASN A 304 -38.48 -4.96 -0.55
C ASN A 304 -38.88 -3.48 -0.67
N ASP A 305 -38.30 -2.60 0.15
CA ASP A 305 -38.53 -1.15 0.13
C ASP A 305 -37.20 -0.41 -0.08
N PRO A 306 -36.94 0.15 -1.28
CA PRO A 306 -35.76 0.99 -1.55
C PRO A 306 -35.63 2.18 -0.59
N CYS A 307 -36.74 2.73 -0.09
CA CYS A 307 -36.70 3.87 0.84
C CYS A 307 -36.11 3.49 2.19
N GLN A 308 -36.19 2.21 2.59
CA GLN A 308 -35.52 1.70 3.79
C GLN A 308 -34.00 1.93 3.74
N SER A 309 -33.40 1.90 2.54
CA SER A 309 -31.95 2.13 2.41
C SER A 309 -31.53 3.57 2.73
N VAL A 310 -32.44 4.53 2.61
CA VAL A 310 -32.24 5.92 3.04
C VAL A 310 -32.55 6.06 4.53
N LYS A 311 -33.63 5.44 5.02
CA LYS A 311 -34.02 5.46 6.44
C LYS A 311 -32.94 4.87 7.36
N ASP A 312 -32.32 3.76 6.95
CA ASP A 312 -31.24 3.09 7.72
C ASP A 312 -30.01 4.00 7.93
N HIS A 313 -29.81 5.02 7.10
CA HIS A 313 -28.74 5.99 7.27
C HIS A 313 -28.94 6.89 8.50
N TYR A 314 -30.15 6.96 9.07
CA TYR A 314 -30.43 7.68 10.32
C TYR A 314 -30.43 6.78 11.55
N SER A 315 -30.36 5.47 11.36
CA SER A 315 -30.57 4.49 12.44
C SER A 315 -29.33 4.25 13.31
N TYR A 316 -28.28 5.04 13.13
CA TYR A 316 -27.06 4.95 13.92
C TYR A 316 -27.25 5.32 15.40
N GLU A 317 -28.17 6.23 15.72
CA GLU A 317 -28.52 6.52 17.12
C GLU A 317 -29.07 5.29 17.83
N GLN A 318 -30.03 4.59 17.19
CA GLN A 318 -30.63 3.38 17.76
C GLN A 318 -29.60 2.26 17.87
N LEU A 319 -28.72 2.13 16.87
CA LEU A 319 -27.62 1.17 16.88
C LEU A 319 -26.69 1.42 18.08
N VAL A 320 -26.23 2.65 18.30
CA VAL A 320 -25.33 2.99 19.41
C VAL A 320 -26.01 2.77 20.76
N GLN A 321 -27.28 3.17 20.90
CA GLN A 321 -28.05 2.93 22.14
C GLN A 321 -28.26 1.43 22.41
N SER A 322 -28.50 0.63 21.38
CA SER A 322 -28.71 -0.82 21.52
C SER A 322 -27.44 -1.56 21.96
N MET A 323 -26.26 -1.06 21.58
CA MET A 323 -24.97 -1.59 22.04
C MET A 323 -24.81 -1.43 23.54
N GLU A 324 -25.23 -0.28 24.10
CA GLU A 324 -25.14 0.00 25.54
C GLU A 324 -26.08 -0.86 26.38
N ILE A 325 -27.29 -1.13 25.87
CA ILE A 325 -28.36 -1.75 26.66
C ILE A 325 -28.29 -3.28 26.62
N ASN A 326 -27.97 -3.86 25.46
CA ASN A 326 -28.27 -5.28 25.21
C ASN A 326 -27.08 -6.23 25.34
N ASN A 327 -25.86 -5.77 25.66
CA ASN A 327 -24.65 -6.61 25.62
C ASN A 327 -24.63 -7.46 24.34
N LEU A 328 -24.85 -6.82 23.18
CA LEU A 328 -25.09 -7.50 21.91
C LEU A 328 -23.97 -8.51 21.63
N ASP A 329 -24.36 -9.74 21.29
CA ASP A 329 -23.42 -10.79 20.91
C ASP A 329 -22.71 -10.35 19.61
N LEU A 330 -21.41 -10.09 19.72
CA LEU A 330 -20.58 -9.80 18.57
C LEU A 330 -20.15 -11.12 17.93
N HIS A 331 -20.67 -11.39 16.74
CA HIS A 331 -20.12 -12.43 15.89
C HIS A 331 -18.99 -11.85 15.04
N HIS A 332 -17.78 -12.38 15.22
CA HIS A 332 -16.66 -12.07 14.34
C HIS A 332 -16.49 -13.20 13.34
N PHE A 333 -16.49 -12.90 12.04
CA PHE A 333 -16.09 -13.88 11.03
C PHE A 333 -14.58 -14.07 11.07
N LEU A 334 -14.13 -14.92 11.99
CA LEU A 334 -12.75 -15.39 12.06
C LEU A 334 -12.40 -16.18 10.80
N LEU A 335 -11.12 -16.15 10.43
CA LEU A 335 -10.57 -17.04 9.42
C LEU A 335 -10.85 -18.52 9.79
N ASP A 336 -10.85 -18.91 11.07
CA ASP A 336 -10.76 -20.32 11.48
C ASP A 336 -12.06 -21.03 11.96
N GLY A 337 -13.27 -20.52 11.67
CA GLY A 337 -14.50 -21.14 12.19
C GLY A 337 -15.62 -21.40 11.18
N GLU A 338 -15.65 -22.57 10.54
CA GLU A 338 -16.68 -22.98 9.55
C GLU A 338 -18.13 -22.92 10.10
N THR A 339 -18.31 -23.37 11.35
CA THR A 339 -19.60 -23.37 12.05
C THR A 339 -20.03 -21.98 12.52
N SER A 340 -19.08 -21.13 12.91
CA SER A 340 -19.34 -19.74 13.35
C SER A 340 -19.68 -18.81 12.18
N ILE A 341 -19.10 -19.05 11.00
CA ILE A 341 -19.41 -18.28 9.79
C ILE A 341 -20.82 -18.58 9.30
N MET A 342 -21.27 -19.84 9.30
CA MET A 342 -22.64 -20.15 8.89
C MET A 342 -23.69 -19.62 9.86
N SER A 343 -23.48 -19.69 11.18
CA SER A 343 -24.43 -19.15 12.15
C SER A 343 -24.59 -17.64 12.00
N ALA A 344 -23.48 -16.89 11.89
CA ALA A 344 -23.53 -15.45 11.72
C ALA A 344 -24.03 -15.03 10.33
N LEU A 345 -23.72 -15.76 9.25
CA LEU A 345 -24.31 -15.48 7.92
C LEU A 345 -25.81 -15.79 7.86
N ASN A 346 -26.27 -16.80 8.60
CA ASN A 346 -27.69 -17.12 8.72
C ASN A 346 -28.42 -16.06 9.57
N GLY A 347 -27.80 -15.58 10.66
CA GLY A 347 -28.29 -14.43 11.45
C GLY A 347 -28.38 -13.13 10.63
N LEU A 348 -27.46 -12.94 9.68
CA LEU A 348 -27.49 -11.83 8.73
C LEU A 348 -28.65 -11.91 7.69
N GLY A 349 -29.40 -13.02 7.64
CA GLY A 349 -30.46 -13.25 6.64
C GLY A 349 -29.94 -13.29 5.20
N LEU A 350 -28.67 -13.67 5.01
CA LEU A 350 -28.03 -13.70 3.70
C LEU A 350 -28.41 -14.96 2.92
N SER A 351 -28.47 -14.85 1.59
CA SER A 351 -28.72 -16.01 0.72
C SER A 351 -27.60 -17.05 0.82
N ALA A 352 -27.89 -18.32 0.50
CA ALA A 352 -26.88 -19.37 0.44
C ALA A 352 -25.70 -19.01 -0.49
N ARG A 353 -25.99 -18.32 -1.61
CA ARG A 353 -24.98 -17.82 -2.54
C ARG A 353 -24.09 -16.75 -1.91
N ALA A 354 -24.68 -15.84 -1.13
CA ALA A 354 -23.92 -14.83 -0.39
C ALA A 354 -22.92 -15.50 0.56
N GLY A 355 -23.35 -16.53 1.29
CA GLY A 355 -22.47 -17.26 2.20
C GLY A 355 -21.32 -17.97 1.49
N GLN A 356 -21.55 -18.51 0.29
CA GLN A 356 -20.47 -19.08 -0.54
C GLN A 356 -19.48 -18.01 -1.02
N CYS A 357 -19.95 -16.84 -1.46
CA CYS A 357 -19.08 -15.75 -1.91
C CYS A 357 -18.21 -15.21 -0.76
N VAL A 358 -18.78 -15.03 0.44
CA VAL A 358 -18.04 -14.63 1.64
C VAL A 358 -16.99 -15.68 2.01
N ARG A 359 -17.36 -16.97 2.00
CA ARG A 359 -16.41 -18.06 2.27
C ARG A 359 -15.26 -18.10 1.28
N ALA A 360 -15.52 -17.93 -0.02
CA ALA A 360 -14.48 -17.89 -1.03
C ALA A 360 -13.46 -16.75 -0.78
N ALA A 361 -13.94 -15.58 -0.35
CA ALA A 361 -13.08 -14.46 0.02
C ALA A 361 -12.21 -14.74 1.27
N LEU A 362 -12.78 -15.38 2.28
CA LEU A 362 -12.03 -15.79 3.48
C LEU A 362 -11.02 -16.90 3.18
N GLU A 363 -11.38 -17.88 2.35
CA GLU A 363 -10.49 -18.97 1.95
C GLU A 363 -9.33 -18.47 1.09
N ALA A 364 -9.57 -17.49 0.22
CA ALA A 364 -8.49 -16.83 -0.52
C ALA A 364 -7.48 -16.15 0.42
N GLU A 365 -7.92 -15.55 1.52
CA GLU A 365 -7.01 -14.97 2.52
C GLU A 365 -6.24 -16.05 3.28
N LYS A 366 -6.88 -17.17 3.65
CA LYS A 366 -6.15 -18.32 4.22
C LYS A 366 -5.11 -18.85 3.25
N GLN A 367 -5.43 -18.93 1.96
CA GLN A 367 -4.46 -19.36 0.95
C GLN A 367 -3.27 -18.40 0.86
N ARG A 368 -3.48 -17.09 1.01
CA ARG A 368 -2.37 -16.12 1.12
C ARG A 368 -1.47 -16.43 2.32
N VAL A 369 -2.05 -16.71 3.49
CA VAL A 369 -1.31 -17.09 4.70
C VAL A 369 -0.56 -18.42 4.51
N ILE A 370 -1.18 -19.41 3.88
CA ILE A 370 -0.56 -20.70 3.54
C ILE A 370 0.62 -20.50 2.58
N ASN A 371 0.46 -19.68 1.54
CA ASN A 371 1.52 -19.34 0.59
C ASN A 371 2.72 -18.71 1.32
N GLN A 372 2.46 -17.75 2.22
CA GLN A 372 3.50 -17.16 3.05
C GLN A 372 4.18 -18.19 3.95
N ASN A 373 3.42 -19.04 4.63
CA ASN A 373 3.96 -20.08 5.49
C ASN A 373 4.81 -21.08 4.69
N ASN A 374 4.41 -21.41 3.45
CA ASN A 374 5.19 -22.26 2.55
C ASN A 374 6.53 -21.63 2.14
N ILE A 375 6.63 -20.29 2.08
CA ILE A 375 7.90 -19.59 1.89
C ILE A 375 8.82 -19.79 3.11
N TYR A 376 8.26 -19.67 4.32
CA TYR A 376 9.00 -19.76 5.60
C TYR A 376 9.16 -21.18 6.16
N LYS A 377 8.52 -22.19 5.58
CA LYS A 377 8.56 -23.58 6.10
C LYS A 377 9.99 -24.10 6.16
N MET A 378 10.29 -24.77 7.27
CA MET A 378 11.63 -25.28 7.65
C MET A 378 12.22 -26.34 6.70
N ASP A 379 11.45 -26.91 5.76
CA ASP A 379 11.90 -28.07 4.95
C ASP A 379 12.18 -27.78 3.47
N SER A 380 12.04 -26.55 2.94
CA SER A 380 12.28 -26.34 1.49
C SER A 380 12.99 -25.03 1.07
N LYS A 381 12.35 -23.86 1.18
CA LYS A 381 12.87 -22.64 0.52
C LYS A 381 13.79 -21.80 1.40
N TRP A 382 13.36 -21.41 2.60
CA TRP A 382 14.13 -20.50 3.45
C TRP A 382 15.50 -21.04 3.89
N PRO A 383 15.63 -22.31 4.38
CA PRO A 383 16.95 -22.85 4.74
C PRO A 383 17.88 -23.01 3.53
N LYS A 384 17.32 -23.25 2.35
CA LYS A 384 18.06 -23.33 1.08
C LYS A 384 18.60 -21.96 0.68
N ILE A 385 17.78 -20.90 0.77
CA ILE A 385 18.22 -19.52 0.57
C ILE A 385 19.39 -19.21 1.51
N GLU A 386 19.21 -19.45 2.81
CA GLU A 386 20.22 -19.14 3.81
C GLU A 386 21.53 -19.90 3.57
N LYS A 387 21.44 -21.20 3.32
CA LYS A 387 22.61 -22.05 3.01
C LYS A 387 23.37 -21.56 1.77
N ASP A 388 22.67 -21.19 0.71
CA ASP A 388 23.29 -20.79 -0.54
C ASP A 388 23.87 -19.38 -0.47
N LEU A 389 23.18 -18.43 0.17
CA LEU A 389 23.71 -17.09 0.42
C LEU A 389 24.95 -17.13 1.31
N THR A 390 24.92 -17.92 2.39
CA THR A 390 26.08 -18.10 3.27
C THR A 390 27.24 -18.77 2.54
N TRP A 391 26.99 -19.74 1.66
CA TRP A 391 28.04 -20.27 0.80
C TRP A 391 28.64 -19.22 -0.16
N MET A 392 27.80 -18.36 -0.74
CA MET A 392 28.26 -17.27 -1.62
C MET A 392 29.15 -16.28 -0.86
N GLU A 393 28.76 -15.93 0.35
CA GLU A 393 29.43 -14.95 1.20
C GLU A 393 30.73 -15.50 1.81
N GLU A 394 30.67 -16.66 2.46
CA GLU A 394 31.79 -17.17 3.26
C GLU A 394 32.76 -18.06 2.48
N LYS A 395 32.35 -18.59 1.32
CA LYS A 395 33.20 -19.49 0.51
C LYS A 395 33.56 -18.87 -0.82
N TYR A 396 32.57 -18.46 -1.61
CA TYR A 396 32.84 -17.99 -2.97
C TYR A 396 33.54 -16.63 -2.97
N LYS A 397 32.95 -15.63 -2.31
CA LYS A 397 33.53 -14.29 -2.22
C LYS A 397 34.93 -14.29 -1.61
N LEU A 398 35.15 -15.06 -0.55
CA LEU A 398 36.46 -15.16 0.11
C LEU A 398 37.51 -15.80 -0.82
N ARG A 399 37.17 -16.88 -1.53
CA ARG A 399 38.09 -17.53 -2.46
C ARG A 399 38.48 -16.63 -3.63
N CYS A 400 37.57 -15.80 -4.11
CA CYS A 400 37.84 -14.87 -5.21
C CYS A 400 38.70 -13.66 -4.81
N GLN A 401 39.02 -13.49 -3.52
CA GLN A 401 40.00 -12.48 -3.08
C GLN A 401 41.44 -12.95 -3.31
N THR A 402 41.71 -14.26 -3.28
CA THR A 402 43.08 -14.81 -3.44
C THR A 402 43.68 -14.51 -4.83
N PRO A 403 42.93 -14.65 -5.94
CA PRO A 403 43.40 -14.24 -7.28
C PRO A 403 43.47 -12.71 -7.45
N LYS A 404 43.06 -11.92 -6.44
CA LYS A 404 43.00 -10.44 -6.47
C LYS A 404 42.18 -9.83 -7.62
N ASN A 405 41.21 -10.55 -8.16
CA ASN A 405 40.25 -10.02 -9.16
C ASN A 405 38.86 -9.78 -8.55
N GLY A 406 38.52 -10.45 -7.45
CA GLY A 406 37.21 -10.35 -6.81
C GLY A 406 36.17 -11.27 -7.47
N TYR A 407 35.07 -11.49 -6.76
CA TYR A 407 34.05 -12.46 -7.16
C TYR A 407 33.26 -12.09 -8.42
N TYR A 408 33.12 -10.80 -8.72
CA TYR A 408 32.46 -10.33 -9.96
C TYR A 408 33.26 -10.76 -11.19
N ASP A 409 34.55 -10.41 -11.22
CA ASP A 409 35.43 -10.70 -12.34
C ASP A 409 35.76 -12.20 -12.45
N SER A 410 35.95 -12.89 -11.31
CA SER A 410 36.05 -14.36 -11.28
C SER A 410 34.84 -15.04 -11.91
N PHE A 411 33.63 -14.59 -11.57
CA PHE A 411 32.40 -15.14 -12.13
C PHE A 411 32.25 -14.82 -13.63
N LYS A 412 32.66 -13.62 -14.05
CA LYS A 412 32.57 -13.17 -15.44
C LYS A 412 33.51 -13.99 -16.34
N ALA A 413 34.72 -14.28 -15.89
CA ALA A 413 35.67 -15.16 -16.59
C ALA A 413 35.24 -16.63 -16.51
N SER A 414 34.90 -17.10 -15.30
CA SER A 414 34.38 -18.43 -15.00
C SER A 414 35.31 -19.58 -15.42
N ASP A 415 36.57 -19.44 -15.05
CA ASP A 415 37.61 -20.42 -15.36
C ASP A 415 37.64 -21.58 -14.34
N GLU A 416 37.14 -21.38 -13.12
CA GLU A 416 37.19 -22.39 -12.07
C GLU A 416 35.86 -23.11 -11.86
N LYS A 417 35.93 -24.38 -11.42
CA LYS A 417 34.76 -25.19 -11.03
C LYS A 417 33.88 -24.50 -9.97
N ILE A 418 34.46 -23.64 -9.14
CA ILE A 418 33.71 -22.92 -8.11
C ILE A 418 32.81 -21.83 -8.73
N ASP A 419 33.19 -21.23 -9.86
CA ASP A 419 32.38 -20.24 -10.58
C ASP A 419 31.14 -20.90 -11.18
N PHE A 420 31.29 -22.09 -11.77
CA PHE A 420 30.14 -22.89 -12.23
C PHE A 420 29.19 -23.24 -11.07
N LYS A 421 29.75 -23.58 -9.90
CA LYS A 421 28.95 -23.86 -8.70
C LYS A 421 28.23 -22.60 -8.19
N ALA A 422 28.87 -21.43 -8.26
CA ALA A 422 28.22 -20.16 -7.98
C ALA A 422 27.08 -19.90 -8.98
N ASN A 423 27.29 -20.19 -10.27
CA ASN A 423 26.26 -19.99 -11.29
C ASN A 423 25.02 -20.88 -11.05
N VAL A 424 25.22 -22.16 -10.68
CA VAL A 424 24.11 -23.04 -10.31
C VAL A 424 23.30 -22.46 -9.16
N LYS A 425 23.97 -22.03 -8.08
CA LYS A 425 23.31 -21.42 -6.92
C LYS A 425 22.60 -20.11 -7.26
N ARG A 426 23.20 -19.28 -8.11
CA ARG A 426 22.58 -18.04 -8.63
C ARG A 426 21.24 -18.35 -9.31
N VAL A 427 21.20 -19.35 -10.19
CA VAL A 427 19.98 -19.77 -10.89
C VAL A 427 18.95 -20.38 -9.95
N GLU A 428 19.36 -21.23 -9.01
CA GLU A 428 18.47 -21.79 -7.99
C GLU A 428 17.81 -20.69 -7.14
N LEU A 429 18.60 -19.74 -6.65
CA LEU A 429 18.10 -18.59 -5.90
C LEU A 429 17.17 -17.72 -6.76
N ALA A 430 17.55 -17.44 -8.02
CA ALA A 430 16.70 -16.66 -8.93
C ALA A 430 15.32 -17.31 -9.11
N GLY A 431 15.25 -18.63 -9.29
CA GLY A 431 13.97 -19.35 -9.41
C GLY A 431 13.09 -19.22 -8.17
N ILE A 432 13.67 -19.32 -6.98
CA ILE A 432 12.93 -19.15 -5.72
C ILE A 432 12.38 -17.71 -5.59
N TYR A 433 13.22 -16.70 -5.84
CA TYR A 433 12.81 -15.31 -5.74
C TYR A 433 11.80 -14.90 -6.82
N ASP A 434 11.90 -15.44 -8.03
CA ASP A 434 10.94 -15.18 -9.12
C ASP A 434 9.58 -15.83 -8.83
N GLU A 435 9.53 -17.01 -8.19
CA GLU A 435 8.28 -17.61 -7.73
C GLU A 435 7.60 -16.75 -6.67
N VAL A 436 8.35 -16.30 -5.65
CA VAL A 436 7.82 -15.39 -4.63
C VAL A 436 7.35 -14.08 -5.25
N LEU A 437 8.10 -13.53 -6.21
CA LEU A 437 7.72 -12.34 -6.95
C LEU A 437 6.40 -12.51 -7.70
N GLY A 438 6.16 -13.67 -8.31
CA GLY A 438 4.88 -13.98 -8.95
C GLY A 438 3.70 -13.88 -7.97
N LEU A 439 3.88 -14.42 -6.75
CA LEU A 439 2.86 -14.34 -5.70
C LEU A 439 2.63 -12.90 -5.22
N VAL A 440 3.69 -12.10 -5.07
CA VAL A 440 3.59 -10.66 -4.72
C VAL A 440 2.85 -9.88 -5.80
N LYS A 441 3.25 -10.03 -7.07
CA LYS A 441 2.63 -9.34 -8.22
C LYS A 441 1.13 -9.57 -8.29
N ASN A 442 0.71 -10.80 -7.99
CA ASN A 442 -0.68 -11.24 -8.07
C ASN A 442 -1.47 -11.06 -6.76
N TYR A 443 -0.87 -10.45 -5.72
CA TYR A 443 -1.50 -10.25 -4.41
C TYR A 443 -2.00 -11.57 -3.78
N GLN A 444 -1.19 -12.62 -3.94
CA GLN A 444 -1.41 -13.97 -3.40
C GLN A 444 -0.61 -14.22 -2.12
N LEU A 445 -0.09 -13.15 -1.50
CA LEU A 445 0.50 -13.12 -0.17
C LEU A 445 -0.25 -12.10 0.71
N PRO A 446 -0.15 -12.19 2.04
CA PRO A 446 -0.78 -11.23 2.94
C PRO A 446 -0.26 -9.82 2.68
N ASP A 447 -1.08 -8.80 2.92
CA ASP A 447 -0.70 -7.39 2.66
C ASP A 447 0.59 -6.99 3.41
N GLU A 448 0.80 -7.55 4.61
CA GLU A 448 1.98 -7.33 5.45
C GLU A 448 3.29 -7.86 4.85
N PHE A 449 3.26 -8.75 3.86
CA PHE A 449 4.43 -9.50 3.40
C PHE A 449 5.60 -8.59 2.99
N GLU A 450 5.34 -7.60 2.14
CA GLU A 450 6.37 -6.66 1.66
C GLU A 450 6.90 -5.73 2.75
N GLY A 451 6.23 -5.63 3.91
CA GLY A 451 6.63 -4.85 5.08
C GLY A 451 7.35 -5.68 6.15
N ARG A 452 7.50 -6.99 5.99
CA ARG A 452 8.16 -7.86 6.99
C ARG A 452 9.67 -7.64 6.99
N LYS A 453 10.21 -7.33 8.17
CA LYS A 453 11.63 -7.06 8.37
C LYS A 453 12.49 -8.23 7.91
N GLU A 454 12.11 -9.46 8.25
CA GLU A 454 12.85 -10.68 7.91
C GLU A 454 12.93 -10.89 6.39
N TRP A 455 11.83 -10.60 5.67
CA TRP A 455 11.81 -10.67 4.21
C TRP A 455 12.69 -9.58 3.59
N ILE A 456 12.57 -8.34 4.07
CA ILE A 456 13.34 -7.21 3.53
C ILE A 456 14.83 -7.42 3.75
N GLU A 457 15.25 -7.89 4.94
CA GLU A 457 16.65 -8.18 5.26
C GLU A 457 17.21 -9.29 4.35
N GLN A 458 16.49 -10.39 4.17
CA GLN A 458 16.94 -11.47 3.28
C GLN A 458 16.96 -11.04 1.81
N ALA A 459 15.91 -10.37 1.33
CA ALA A 459 15.85 -9.90 -0.05
C ALA A 459 16.96 -8.87 -0.33
N THR A 460 17.30 -8.05 0.67
CA THR A 460 18.43 -7.10 0.61
C THR A 460 19.77 -7.83 0.56
N ARG A 461 20.00 -8.83 1.41
CA ARG A 461 21.20 -9.66 1.39
C ARG A 461 21.35 -10.39 0.05
N TYR A 462 20.28 -11.00 -0.45
CA TYR A 462 20.24 -11.64 -1.77
C TYR A 462 20.57 -10.65 -2.89
N ARG A 463 19.94 -9.47 -2.92
CA ARG A 463 20.21 -8.43 -3.91
C ARG A 463 21.68 -8.02 -3.91
N ARG A 464 22.25 -7.70 -2.74
CA ARG A 464 23.64 -7.25 -2.61
C ARG A 464 24.65 -8.32 -3.01
N LEU A 465 24.39 -9.59 -2.70
CA LEU A 465 25.31 -10.70 -3.00
C LEU A 465 25.18 -11.22 -4.44
N ILE A 466 23.96 -11.27 -4.99
CA ILE A 466 23.67 -12.01 -6.22
C ILE A 466 23.46 -11.10 -7.43
N GLU A 467 22.93 -9.88 -7.27
CA GLU A 467 22.75 -8.96 -8.41
C GLU A 467 24.07 -8.69 -9.16
N PRO A 468 25.22 -8.51 -8.49
CA PRO A 468 26.51 -8.44 -9.18
C PRO A 468 26.82 -9.65 -10.07
N LEU A 469 26.44 -10.86 -9.65
CA LEU A 469 26.65 -12.08 -10.43
C LEU A 469 25.68 -12.19 -11.61
N ASP A 470 24.45 -11.73 -11.45
CA ASP A 470 23.49 -11.62 -12.57
C ASP A 470 23.94 -10.57 -13.60
N ILE A 471 24.51 -9.45 -13.14
CA ILE A 471 25.16 -8.46 -14.01
C ILE A 471 26.36 -9.11 -14.72
N ALA A 472 27.27 -9.77 -13.99
CA ALA A 472 28.42 -10.46 -14.59
C ALA A 472 27.96 -11.48 -15.66
N ASN A 473 26.92 -12.25 -15.36
CA ASN A 473 26.33 -13.21 -16.31
C ASN A 473 25.76 -12.52 -17.56
N TYR A 474 25.11 -11.36 -17.41
CA TYR A 474 24.52 -10.60 -18.51
C TYR A 474 25.60 -10.14 -19.50
N TYR A 475 26.66 -9.51 -19.00
CA TYR A 475 27.76 -9.00 -19.85
C TYR A 475 28.68 -10.12 -20.35
N ARG A 476 28.88 -11.20 -19.57
CA ARG A 476 29.61 -12.40 -20.02
C ARG A 476 29.01 -13.00 -21.28
N HIS A 477 27.69 -13.00 -21.41
CA HIS A 477 26.98 -13.54 -22.57
C HIS A 477 26.65 -12.46 -23.62
N LEU A 478 27.31 -11.30 -23.55
CA LEU A 478 27.15 -10.18 -24.49
C LEU A 478 25.69 -9.72 -24.65
N LYS A 479 24.85 -9.90 -23.62
CA LYS A 479 23.44 -9.50 -23.68
C LYS A 479 23.25 -8.00 -23.77
N ASN A 480 24.26 -7.23 -23.38
CA ASN A 480 24.30 -5.79 -23.59
C ASN A 480 24.34 -5.40 -25.07
N GLU A 481 24.91 -6.24 -25.95
CA GLU A 481 24.95 -6.01 -27.38
C GLU A 481 23.65 -6.48 -28.05
N ASP A 482 23.13 -7.64 -27.64
CA ASP A 482 21.87 -8.20 -28.16
C ASP A 482 20.63 -7.40 -27.74
N THR A 483 20.54 -7.06 -26.44
CA THR A 483 19.32 -6.57 -25.77
C THR A 483 19.48 -5.11 -25.31
N GLY A 484 20.70 -4.59 -25.24
CA GLY A 484 20.98 -3.22 -24.77
C GLY A 484 21.32 -3.15 -23.27
N PRO A 485 21.41 -1.94 -22.69
CA PRO A 485 21.93 -1.73 -21.34
C PRO A 485 21.17 -2.49 -20.26
N TYR A 486 21.90 -3.07 -19.29
CA TYR A 486 21.30 -3.86 -18.21
C TYR A 486 20.21 -3.08 -17.46
N MET A 487 20.45 -1.82 -17.12
CA MET A 487 19.48 -0.98 -16.41
C MET A 487 18.20 -0.68 -17.19
N LYS A 488 18.21 -0.85 -18.52
CA LYS A 488 17.06 -0.58 -19.38
C LYS A 488 16.26 -1.85 -19.68
N GLN A 489 16.92 -2.94 -20.05
CA GLN A 489 16.27 -4.16 -20.57
C GLN A 489 16.71 -5.45 -19.88
N GLY A 490 17.81 -5.43 -19.11
CA GLY A 490 18.40 -6.63 -18.53
C GLY A 490 18.08 -6.87 -17.06
N ARG A 491 17.71 -5.83 -16.29
CA ARG A 491 17.58 -5.90 -14.83
C ARG A 491 16.36 -6.73 -14.40
N PRO A 492 16.55 -7.89 -13.73
CA PRO A 492 15.44 -8.70 -13.25
C PRO A 492 14.55 -7.97 -12.23
N SER A 493 13.23 -8.13 -12.36
CA SER A 493 12.25 -7.47 -11.49
C SER A 493 12.43 -7.81 -10.00
N ARG A 494 12.92 -9.00 -9.65
CA ARG A 494 13.16 -9.42 -8.24
C ARG A 494 14.10 -8.47 -7.50
N TYR A 495 15.10 -7.90 -8.17
CA TYR A 495 16.00 -6.93 -7.55
C TYR A 495 15.37 -5.56 -7.37
N ILE A 496 14.53 -5.16 -8.33
CA ILE A 496 13.76 -3.91 -8.22
C ILE A 496 12.82 -3.97 -7.01
N TYR A 497 12.16 -5.12 -6.77
CA TYR A 497 11.26 -5.31 -5.63
C TYR A 497 12.04 -5.31 -4.31
N ALA A 498 13.15 -6.05 -4.24
CA ALA A 498 14.03 -6.07 -3.06
C ALA A 498 14.55 -4.66 -2.73
N GLU A 499 15.00 -3.90 -3.74
CA GLU A 499 15.45 -2.52 -3.58
C GLU A 499 14.34 -1.59 -3.09
N ARG A 500 13.15 -1.65 -3.69
CA ARG A 500 12.01 -0.79 -3.30
C ARG A 500 11.56 -1.07 -1.88
N GLY A 501 11.51 -2.34 -1.47
CA GLY A 501 11.19 -2.76 -0.09
C GLY A 501 12.20 -2.19 0.92
N TYR A 502 13.50 -2.39 0.64
CA TYR A 502 14.59 -1.84 1.46
C TYR A 502 14.53 -0.32 1.60
N LYS A 503 14.42 0.40 0.47
CA LYS A 503 14.34 1.86 0.45
C LYS A 503 13.11 2.38 1.17
N HIS A 504 11.96 1.72 1.04
CA HIS A 504 10.75 2.07 1.76
C HIS A 504 10.93 1.95 3.27
N GLN A 505 11.48 0.83 3.75
CA GLN A 505 11.74 0.63 5.19
C GLN A 505 12.70 1.67 5.75
N LEU A 506 13.75 2.01 5.00
CA LEU A 506 14.76 2.98 5.43
C LEU A 506 14.22 4.41 5.49
N LEU A 507 13.45 4.83 4.47
CA LEU A 507 13.06 6.23 4.28
C LEU A 507 11.68 6.58 4.84
N LYS A 508 10.84 5.57 5.12
CA LYS A 508 9.51 5.76 5.72
C LYS A 508 9.55 6.67 6.97
N PRO A 509 10.48 6.49 7.94
CA PRO A 509 10.53 7.35 9.12
C PRO A 509 10.90 8.80 8.81
N GLU A 510 11.65 9.05 7.74
CA GLU A 510 12.09 10.41 7.36
C GLU A 510 11.05 11.18 6.55
N GLY A 511 9.94 10.55 6.18
CA GLY A 511 8.93 11.21 5.35
C GLY A 511 9.26 11.23 3.85
N MET A 512 10.44 10.75 3.44
CA MET A 512 10.97 10.96 2.10
C MET A 512 10.76 9.76 1.18
N ASN A 513 10.64 10.01 -0.12
CA ASN A 513 10.71 8.96 -1.14
C ASN A 513 12.13 8.82 -1.70
N ALA A 514 12.47 7.62 -2.17
CA ALA A 514 13.84 7.31 -2.56
C ALA A 514 14.35 8.07 -3.79
N GLU A 515 13.43 8.47 -4.68
CA GLU A 515 13.77 9.28 -5.84
C GLU A 515 14.16 10.70 -5.43
N THR A 516 13.43 11.30 -4.48
CA THR A 516 13.75 12.62 -3.91
C THR A 516 15.08 12.58 -3.18
N VAL A 517 15.33 11.55 -2.36
CA VAL A 517 16.62 11.38 -1.67
C VAL A 517 17.78 11.23 -2.66
N PHE A 518 17.57 10.47 -3.74
CA PHE A 518 18.57 10.34 -4.79
C PHE A 518 18.87 11.69 -5.44
N TRP A 519 17.87 12.42 -5.91
CA TRP A 519 18.08 13.72 -6.56
C TRP A 519 18.67 14.77 -5.62
N ASN A 520 18.33 14.77 -4.33
CA ASN A 520 18.96 15.65 -3.34
C ASN A 520 20.46 15.34 -3.19
N LYS A 521 20.85 14.06 -3.19
CA LYS A 521 22.28 13.66 -3.17
C LYS A 521 22.99 14.10 -4.46
N ILE A 522 22.33 13.96 -5.63
CA ILE A 522 22.88 14.39 -6.92
C ILE A 522 23.06 15.91 -6.99
N ASP A 523 22.06 16.67 -6.56
CA ASP A 523 22.13 18.14 -6.52
C ASP A 523 23.30 18.61 -5.63
N ALA A 524 23.57 17.91 -4.51
CA ALA A 524 24.69 18.22 -3.63
C ALA A 524 26.09 17.97 -4.24
N LEU A 525 26.19 17.18 -5.32
CA LEU A 525 27.46 16.95 -6.02
C LEU A 525 27.86 18.13 -6.93
N ASN A 526 26.96 19.10 -7.17
CA ASN A 526 27.21 20.31 -7.97
C ASN A 526 27.78 20.03 -9.38
N LEU A 527 27.23 19.02 -10.08
CA LEU A 527 27.76 18.55 -11.37
C LEU A 527 27.22 19.30 -12.60
N GLY A 528 26.30 20.24 -12.44
CA GLY A 528 25.76 21.04 -13.55
C GLY A 528 24.29 21.39 -13.39
N SER A 529 23.62 21.68 -14.51
CA SER A 529 22.18 21.97 -14.52
C SER A 529 21.35 20.72 -14.20
N LYS A 530 20.17 20.93 -13.59
CA LYS A 530 19.28 19.82 -13.19
C LYS A 530 18.74 19.07 -14.40
N GLU A 531 18.43 19.79 -15.48
CA GLU A 531 17.91 19.23 -16.73
C GLU A 531 18.93 18.29 -17.38
N THR A 532 20.20 18.72 -17.46
CA THR A 532 21.29 17.90 -17.98
C THR A 532 21.48 16.64 -17.16
N MET A 533 21.55 16.75 -15.83
CA MET A 533 21.73 15.58 -14.95
C MET A 533 20.57 14.58 -15.07
N ARG A 534 19.34 15.06 -15.25
CA ARG A 534 18.18 14.17 -15.43
C ARG A 534 18.27 13.33 -16.69
N GLU A 535 18.73 13.90 -17.80
CA GLU A 535 18.86 13.15 -19.05
C GLU A 535 20.07 12.20 -19.00
N GLU A 536 21.21 12.65 -18.48
CA GLU A 536 22.43 11.82 -18.41
C GLU A 536 22.31 10.65 -17.42
N LEU A 537 21.57 10.83 -16.31
CA LEU A 537 21.37 9.80 -15.29
C LEU A 537 20.10 8.97 -15.48
N LYS A 538 19.38 9.16 -16.59
CA LYS A 538 18.10 8.48 -16.88
C LYS A 538 18.21 6.96 -16.79
N LEU A 539 19.26 6.40 -17.39
CA LEU A 539 19.56 4.97 -17.44
C LEU A 539 20.74 4.56 -16.54
N SER A 540 21.13 5.42 -15.60
CA SER A 540 22.28 5.16 -14.73
C SER A 540 21.98 4.06 -13.70
N GLY A 541 22.95 3.15 -13.55
CA GLY A 541 23.02 2.18 -12.47
C GLY A 541 23.24 2.82 -11.10
N SER A 542 23.69 4.08 -11.04
CA SER A 542 23.94 4.81 -9.80
C SER A 542 22.69 5.12 -8.96
N LYS A 543 21.50 4.68 -9.40
CA LYS A 543 20.29 4.69 -8.58
C LYS A 543 20.32 3.60 -7.49
N SER A 544 21.17 2.58 -7.63
CA SER A 544 21.28 1.45 -6.71
C SER A 544 22.73 0.98 -6.54
N GLY A 545 23.19 0.78 -5.31
CA GLY A 545 24.56 0.32 -5.07
C GLY A 545 24.80 -1.11 -5.59
N SER A 546 23.81 -2.01 -5.51
CA SER A 546 23.92 -3.35 -6.11
C SER A 546 23.98 -3.35 -7.64
N CYS A 547 23.66 -2.23 -8.29
CA CYS A 547 23.83 -2.01 -9.73
C CYS A 547 25.15 -1.34 -10.11
N PHE A 548 26.08 -1.15 -9.15
CA PHE A 548 27.41 -0.57 -9.37
C PHE A 548 28.09 -1.12 -10.62
N TRP A 549 28.16 -2.45 -10.73
CA TRP A 549 28.82 -3.12 -11.85
C TRP A 549 28.15 -2.86 -13.20
N ALA A 550 26.83 -2.67 -13.24
CA ALA A 550 26.14 -2.33 -14.48
C ALA A 550 26.53 -0.93 -14.94
N GLU A 551 26.73 0.02 -14.02
CA GLU A 551 27.23 1.34 -14.38
C GLU A 551 28.68 1.28 -14.88
N VAL A 552 29.56 0.54 -14.21
CA VAL A 552 30.96 0.37 -14.63
C VAL A 552 31.06 -0.20 -16.05
N GLU A 553 30.27 -1.24 -16.36
CA GLU A 553 30.25 -1.87 -17.68
C GLU A 553 29.73 -0.92 -18.78
N GLU A 554 28.83 0.01 -18.45
CA GLU A 554 28.34 1.03 -19.39
C GLU A 554 29.28 2.24 -19.54
N LEU A 555 30.24 2.44 -18.62
CA LEU A 555 31.18 3.56 -18.64
C LEU A 555 32.53 3.17 -19.24
N LYS A 556 32.98 1.93 -19.00
CA LYS A 556 34.27 1.46 -19.52
C LYS A 556 34.27 1.46 -21.05
N GLY A 557 35.39 1.87 -21.65
CA GLY A 557 35.54 1.96 -23.10
C GLY A 557 34.94 3.23 -23.75
N LYS A 558 34.25 4.10 -23.00
CA LYS A 558 33.79 5.40 -23.49
C LYS A 558 34.80 6.51 -23.25
N LEU A 559 34.73 7.57 -24.05
CA LEU A 559 35.56 8.76 -23.86
C LEU A 559 35.15 9.48 -22.57
N TYR A 560 36.12 9.88 -21.75
CA TYR A 560 35.86 10.52 -20.45
C TYR A 560 34.90 11.72 -20.57
N ALA A 561 35.09 12.57 -21.58
CA ALA A 561 34.26 13.75 -21.79
C ALA A 561 32.77 13.44 -22.07
N GLU A 562 32.45 12.25 -22.60
CA GLU A 562 31.08 11.84 -22.89
C GLU A 562 30.33 11.33 -21.66
N VAL A 563 31.07 10.94 -20.61
CA VAL A 563 30.49 10.26 -19.44
C VAL A 563 31.00 10.81 -18.10
N GLU A 564 31.63 11.98 -18.11
CA GLU A 564 32.24 12.62 -16.94
C GLU A 564 31.27 12.73 -15.77
N VAL A 565 30.05 13.20 -16.01
CA VAL A 565 29.02 13.38 -14.97
C VAL A 565 28.62 12.05 -14.35
N ARG A 566 28.49 10.99 -15.15
CA ARG A 566 28.15 9.64 -14.64
C ARG A 566 29.29 9.05 -13.82
N ILE A 567 30.55 9.27 -14.23
CA ILE A 567 31.74 8.86 -13.46
C ILE A 567 31.75 9.59 -12.11
N LYS A 568 31.64 10.93 -12.11
CA LYS A 568 31.62 11.74 -10.89
C LYS A 568 30.45 11.38 -9.97
N THR A 569 29.28 11.07 -10.56
CA THR A 569 28.12 10.58 -9.81
C THR A 569 28.39 9.24 -9.14
N LEU A 570 28.97 8.28 -9.88
CA LEU A 570 29.31 6.96 -9.35
C LEU A 570 30.30 7.08 -8.18
N GLU A 571 31.36 7.86 -8.34
CA GLU A 571 32.36 8.09 -7.30
C GLU A 571 31.80 8.83 -6.08
N GLY A 572 30.93 9.84 -6.30
CA GLY A 572 30.31 10.63 -5.24
C GLY A 572 29.36 9.82 -4.34
N LEU A 573 28.72 8.78 -4.88
CA LEU A 573 27.82 7.90 -4.13
C LEU A 573 28.52 6.69 -3.51
N LEU A 574 29.68 6.30 -4.04
CA LEU A 574 30.35 5.05 -3.66
C LEU A 574 30.70 4.95 -2.17
N GLY A 575 31.16 6.05 -1.56
CA GLY A 575 31.48 6.06 -0.12
C GLY A 575 30.28 5.74 0.77
N GLY A 576 29.10 6.24 0.39
CA GLY A 576 27.84 5.92 1.07
C GLY A 576 27.47 4.46 0.92
N TRP A 577 27.57 3.92 -0.30
CA TRP A 577 27.27 2.50 -0.56
C TRP A 577 28.19 1.52 0.15
N ILE A 578 29.48 1.84 0.29
CA ILE A 578 30.41 1.02 1.06
C ILE A 578 30.01 1.02 2.54
N LYS A 579 29.70 2.20 3.10
CA LYS A 579 29.25 2.33 4.50
C LYS A 579 27.93 1.59 4.76
N GLU A 580 27.02 1.61 3.80
CA GLU A 580 25.70 0.94 3.87
C GLU A 580 25.79 -0.57 3.58
N GLY A 581 26.95 -1.07 3.14
CA GLY A 581 27.16 -2.48 2.75
C GLY A 581 26.50 -2.86 1.42
N GLU A 582 26.15 -1.88 0.58
CA GLU A 582 25.63 -2.08 -0.77
C GLU A 582 26.72 -2.50 -1.75
N VAL A 583 27.95 -2.01 -1.55
CA VAL A 583 29.13 -2.32 -2.38
C VAL A 583 30.28 -2.77 -1.48
N ASP A 584 30.93 -3.86 -1.85
CA ASP A 584 32.09 -4.42 -1.15
C ASP A 584 33.40 -3.79 -1.66
N GLN A 585 34.39 -3.66 -0.79
CA GLN A 585 35.75 -3.19 -1.11
C GLN A 585 36.51 -4.06 -2.13
N GLN A 586 36.01 -5.27 -2.46
CA GLN A 586 36.58 -6.10 -3.54
C GLN A 586 36.70 -5.37 -4.89
N ILE A 587 35.92 -4.30 -5.12
CA ILE A 587 36.02 -3.46 -6.32
C ILE A 587 37.39 -2.78 -6.49
N PHE A 588 38.17 -2.66 -5.41
CA PHE A 588 39.50 -2.03 -5.41
C PHE A 588 40.65 -3.04 -5.54
N LEU A 589 40.35 -4.32 -5.73
CA LEU A 589 41.39 -5.34 -5.96
C LEU A 589 42.11 -5.10 -7.29
N GLU A 590 43.38 -5.49 -7.37
CA GLU A 590 44.30 -5.16 -8.48
C GLU A 590 43.77 -5.61 -9.85
N GLY A 591 43.25 -6.83 -9.95
CA GLY A 591 42.65 -7.39 -11.17
C GLY A 591 41.15 -7.17 -11.28
N SER A 592 40.61 -6.20 -10.55
CA SER A 592 39.19 -5.85 -10.63
C SER A 592 38.93 -4.96 -11.85
N THR A 593 37.86 -5.24 -12.60
CA THR A 593 37.48 -4.43 -13.78
C THR A 593 37.35 -2.95 -13.42
N TYR A 594 36.81 -2.63 -12.24
CA TYR A 594 36.66 -1.23 -11.80
C TYR A 594 38.01 -0.55 -11.59
N ARG A 595 38.95 -1.19 -10.89
CA ARG A 595 40.27 -0.61 -10.62
C ARG A 595 41.08 -0.43 -11.90
N GLU A 596 41.10 -1.43 -12.78
CA GLU A 596 41.79 -1.36 -14.07
C GLU A 596 41.23 -0.20 -14.92
N TRP A 597 39.91 -0.10 -15.03
CA TRP A 597 39.25 1.00 -15.73
C TRP A 597 39.55 2.35 -15.06
N TRP A 598 39.45 2.45 -13.74
CA TRP A 598 39.71 3.70 -13.01
C TRP A 598 41.14 4.20 -13.23
N ASN A 599 42.13 3.30 -13.28
CA ASN A 599 43.53 3.66 -13.57
C ASN A 599 43.70 4.28 -14.98
N SER A 600 42.85 3.92 -15.93
CA SER A 600 42.85 4.48 -17.30
C SER A 600 42.25 5.88 -17.41
N LEU A 601 41.57 6.39 -16.35
CA LEU A 601 40.99 7.72 -16.34
C LEU A 601 42.07 8.83 -16.32
N PRO A 602 41.74 10.06 -16.77
CA PRO A 602 42.68 11.18 -16.78
C PRO A 602 43.30 11.45 -15.41
N ASP A 603 44.60 11.77 -15.38
CA ASP A 603 45.31 12.04 -14.13
C ASP A 603 44.73 13.23 -13.36
N ASP A 604 44.23 14.25 -14.05
CA ASP A 604 43.55 15.39 -13.44
C ASP A 604 42.30 14.98 -12.67
N HIS A 605 41.48 14.09 -13.24
CA HIS A 605 40.32 13.51 -12.58
C HIS A 605 40.75 12.68 -11.37
N LYS A 606 41.67 11.72 -11.56
CA LYS A 606 42.14 10.82 -10.50
C LYS A 606 42.72 11.59 -9.32
N ARG A 607 43.39 12.73 -9.56
CA ARG A 607 43.95 13.59 -8.49
C ARG A 607 42.87 14.18 -7.57
N GLN A 608 41.70 14.50 -8.12
CA GLN A 608 40.57 15.13 -7.43
C GLN A 608 39.51 14.13 -6.98
N SER A 609 39.59 12.88 -7.47
CA SER A 609 38.61 11.83 -7.20
C SER A 609 38.52 11.47 -5.71
N PRO A 610 37.31 11.38 -5.13
CA PRO A 610 37.12 11.05 -3.72
C PRO A 610 37.54 9.62 -3.39
N VAL A 611 37.65 8.73 -4.38
CA VAL A 611 37.99 7.31 -4.18
C VAL A 611 39.49 7.02 -4.31
N ARG A 612 40.30 8.02 -4.67
CA ARG A 612 41.76 7.88 -4.89
C ARG A 612 42.46 7.20 -3.72
N HIS A 613 42.15 7.61 -2.49
CA HIS A 613 42.77 7.09 -1.27
C HIS A 613 42.44 5.62 -0.99
N LEU A 614 41.37 5.08 -1.59
CA LEU A 614 40.95 3.68 -1.47
C LEU A 614 41.61 2.76 -2.51
N ILE A 615 42.20 3.34 -3.56
CA ILE A 615 42.81 2.59 -4.68
C ILE A 615 44.33 2.55 -4.60
N ILE A 616 44.94 3.59 -4.00
CA ILE A 616 46.41 3.74 -3.92
C ILE A 616 47.02 3.03 -2.69
N THR A 617 46.19 2.66 -1.70
CA THR A 617 46.56 1.73 -0.61
C THR A 617 46.62 0.30 -1.09
#